data_AF-A0A959HMQ0-F1
#
_entry.id   AF-A0A959HMQ0-F1
#
_cell.length_a   1.000
_cell.length_b   1.000
_cell.length_c   1.000
_cell.angle_alpha   90.00
_cell.angle_beta   90.00
_cell.angle_gamma   90.00
#
_symmetry.space_group_name_H-M   'P 1'
#
loop_
_entity.id
_entity.type
_entity.pdbx_description
1 polymer ?
#
loop_
_entity_poly.entity_id
_entity_poly.type
_entity_poly.pdbx_seq_one_letter_code
_entity_poly.pdbx_strand_id
1 'polypeptide(L)'
;MNHPNPNTIDEFISKWAASGAAERANAQAFILGLCQVLGVEPPQPKTPEEAANAYVFEKTVPAISGASKNFIDCYKRGHFVLEAKQGADAANGSAPLSAAAEAQRAGRKRGHGIRGTKAWDTAMEKARKQAEKYARLLPRDEIDGGRPPFLMVVDVGHSIALYTDWSRAGGHYVPFPDPTSYRIRLEDLQNEENQELLRAVWTYPLSLDPSRRSTKVTRKIADRLARLARSLEGQHAPERVAHFLMRCLFTMFAEDVGLLPEKSFTQLLSDMQKAPGTFVPMLESLWDSMNKGGFSVVLRRNLPRFNGGLFAEIEVIDLDADQIQLLLEAADSDWRDVEPAIFGTMLERALDPQERHKLGAHYTPRAYVERLVQPTIIEPLRAEWEAVQVAALQLTEQGDITAAITQVERFLQRLAKLKVLDRACGSGNFLYVTLE
;
A
#
# COMPACT_ATOMS: atom_id res chain seq x y z
N MET A 1 -22.36 -10.19 -37.63
CA MET A 1 -21.74 -8.86 -37.52
C MET A 1 -21.44 -8.64 -36.05
N ASN A 2 -20.18 -8.83 -35.64
CA ASN A 2 -19.76 -8.52 -34.28
C ASN A 2 -19.81 -7.01 -34.12
N HIS A 3 -20.75 -6.52 -33.31
CA HIS A 3 -20.67 -5.15 -32.82
C HIS A 3 -19.36 -5.04 -32.02
N PRO A 4 -18.46 -4.10 -32.35
CA PRO A 4 -17.28 -3.85 -31.53
C PRO A 4 -17.77 -3.37 -30.16
N ASN A 5 -17.28 -4.01 -29.10
CA ASN A 5 -17.48 -3.55 -27.74
C ASN A 5 -16.93 -2.11 -27.67
N PRO A 6 -17.73 -1.08 -27.38
CA PRO A 6 -17.28 0.29 -27.50
C PRO A 6 -16.32 0.63 -26.36
N ASN A 7 -15.11 1.07 -26.70
CA ASN A 7 -14.01 1.54 -25.83
C ASN A 7 -13.17 0.45 -25.16
N THR A 8 -12.15 -0.03 -25.88
CA THR A 8 -11.02 -0.75 -25.25
C THR A 8 -10.18 0.20 -24.39
N ILE A 9 -9.38 -0.36 -23.47
CA ILE A 9 -8.46 0.45 -22.65
C ILE A 9 -7.50 1.28 -23.51
N ASP A 10 -7.05 0.72 -24.64
CA ASP A 10 -6.15 1.39 -25.58
C ASP A 10 -6.81 2.60 -26.27
N GLU A 11 -8.09 2.47 -26.63
CA GLU A 11 -8.87 3.58 -27.20
C GLU A 11 -9.05 4.71 -26.17
N PHE A 12 -9.30 4.34 -24.91
CA PHE A 12 -9.39 5.31 -23.80
C PHE A 12 -8.06 6.03 -23.58
N ILE A 13 -6.95 5.30 -23.48
CA ILE A 13 -5.60 5.88 -23.31
C ILE A 13 -5.28 6.81 -24.49
N SER A 14 -5.48 6.35 -25.73
CA SER A 14 -5.19 7.13 -26.93
C SER A 14 -6.00 8.44 -26.99
N LYS A 15 -7.30 8.36 -26.67
CA LYS A 15 -8.18 9.53 -26.63
C LYS A 15 -7.71 10.58 -25.63
N TRP A 16 -7.38 10.15 -24.40
CA TRP A 16 -7.08 11.08 -23.31
C TRP A 16 -5.64 11.55 -23.30
N ALA A 17 -4.68 10.76 -23.82
CA ALA A 17 -3.31 11.20 -24.06
C ALA A 17 -3.25 12.41 -25.03
N ALA A 18 -4.16 12.49 -26.00
CA ALA A 18 -4.24 13.60 -26.96
C ALA A 18 -4.95 14.85 -26.42
N SER A 19 -5.58 14.78 -25.25
CA SER A 19 -6.45 15.85 -24.72
C SER A 19 -5.67 16.97 -24.00
N GLY A 20 -4.99 17.82 -24.76
CA GLY A 20 -4.34 19.02 -24.23
C GLY A 20 -5.31 20.21 -24.10
N ALA A 21 -5.66 20.59 -22.86
CA ALA A 21 -6.14 21.92 -22.44
C ALA A 21 -7.64 22.32 -22.56
N ALA A 22 -8.57 21.58 -21.93
CA ALA A 22 -9.91 22.14 -21.59
C ALA A 22 -10.43 21.67 -20.21
N GLU A 23 -10.23 22.51 -19.17
CA GLU A 23 -10.09 22.06 -17.76
C GLU A 23 -11.30 21.42 -17.06
N ARG A 24 -12.57 21.75 -17.38
CA ARG A 24 -13.72 21.32 -16.53
C ARG A 24 -14.66 20.31 -17.18
N ALA A 25 -14.95 20.45 -18.47
CA ALA A 25 -15.79 19.51 -19.21
C ALA A 25 -15.10 18.14 -19.42
N ASN A 26 -13.77 18.13 -19.47
CA ASN A 26 -13.00 16.93 -19.70
C ASN A 26 -12.94 16.00 -18.48
N ALA A 27 -12.99 16.52 -17.26
CA ALA A 27 -12.87 15.72 -16.04
C ALA A 27 -14.04 14.72 -15.88
N GLN A 28 -15.28 15.18 -16.02
CA GLN A 28 -16.45 14.29 -15.92
C GLN A 28 -16.46 13.25 -17.04
N ALA A 29 -16.17 13.67 -18.28
CA ALA A 29 -16.07 12.76 -19.42
C ALA A 29 -14.94 11.73 -19.25
N PHE A 30 -13.80 12.12 -18.67
CA PHE A 30 -12.69 11.23 -18.35
C PHE A 30 -13.12 10.18 -17.32
N ILE A 31 -13.74 10.62 -16.21
CA ILE A 31 -14.19 9.73 -15.15
C ILE A 31 -15.26 8.76 -15.65
N LEU A 32 -16.20 9.21 -16.48
CA LEU A 32 -17.20 8.33 -17.10
C LEU A 32 -16.56 7.29 -18.03
N GLY A 33 -15.60 7.70 -18.86
CA GLY A 33 -14.84 6.77 -19.71
C GLY A 33 -14.02 5.79 -18.88
N LEU A 34 -13.43 6.24 -17.77
CA LEU A 34 -12.68 5.39 -16.84
C LEU A 34 -13.61 4.35 -16.20
N CYS A 35 -14.81 4.74 -15.78
CA CYS A 35 -15.80 3.80 -15.23
C CYS A 35 -16.17 2.72 -16.27
N GLN A 36 -16.36 3.13 -17.53
CA GLN A 36 -16.68 2.21 -18.62
C GLN A 36 -15.57 1.17 -18.85
N VAL A 37 -14.31 1.60 -18.99
CA VAL A 37 -13.19 0.67 -19.24
C VAL A 37 -12.86 -0.21 -18.04
N LEU A 38 -13.10 0.28 -16.82
CA LEU A 38 -12.95 -0.53 -15.60
C LEU A 38 -14.13 -1.49 -15.39
N GLY A 39 -15.25 -1.30 -16.09
CA GLY A 39 -16.47 -2.10 -15.91
C GLY A 39 -17.16 -1.83 -14.57
N VAL A 40 -17.11 -0.58 -14.08
CA VAL A 40 -17.73 -0.16 -12.82
C VAL A 40 -18.87 0.82 -13.06
N GLU A 41 -19.81 0.88 -12.12
CA GLU A 41 -20.93 1.82 -12.16
C GLU A 41 -20.42 3.28 -12.29
N PRO A 42 -21.05 4.10 -13.15
CA PRO A 42 -20.75 5.53 -13.27
C PRO A 42 -21.49 6.38 -12.20
N PRO A 43 -21.05 7.63 -11.95
CA PRO A 43 -21.73 8.54 -11.03
C PRO A 43 -23.16 8.85 -11.49
N GLN A 44 -24.07 9.00 -10.54
CA GLN A 44 -25.48 9.32 -10.79
C GLN A 44 -25.69 10.83 -10.95
N PRO A 45 -26.78 11.26 -11.63
CA PRO A 45 -27.17 12.66 -11.67
C PRO A 45 -27.42 13.22 -10.26
N LYS A 46 -26.87 14.40 -9.99
CA LYS A 46 -27.06 15.07 -8.70
C LYS A 46 -28.52 15.48 -8.51
N THR A 47 -29.08 15.19 -7.34
CA THR A 47 -30.43 15.60 -6.94
C THR A 47 -30.40 16.73 -5.91
N PRO A 48 -31.50 17.47 -5.71
CA PRO A 48 -31.60 18.48 -4.65
C PRO A 48 -31.47 17.91 -3.23
N GLU A 49 -31.78 16.62 -3.05
CA GLU A 49 -31.66 15.92 -1.77
C GLU A 49 -30.22 15.45 -1.55
N GLU A 50 -29.45 16.22 -0.78
CA GLU A 50 -28.02 15.93 -0.61
C GLU A 50 -27.75 14.56 0.04
N ALA A 51 -28.63 14.06 0.90
CA ALA A 51 -28.48 12.74 1.51
C ALA A 51 -28.64 11.58 0.50
N ALA A 52 -29.37 11.78 -0.59
CA ALA A 52 -29.52 10.79 -1.67
C ALA A 52 -28.29 10.75 -2.60
N ASN A 53 -27.46 11.80 -2.59
CA ASN A 53 -26.28 11.94 -3.45
C ASN A 53 -25.09 11.10 -2.95
N ALA A 54 -25.25 9.77 -2.96
CA ALA A 54 -24.25 8.80 -2.49
C ALA A 54 -23.11 8.56 -3.49
N TYR A 55 -23.36 8.75 -4.79
CA TYR A 55 -22.33 8.66 -5.83
C TYR A 55 -22.62 9.64 -6.95
N VAL A 56 -22.00 10.82 -6.92
CA VAL A 56 -22.33 11.94 -7.81
C VAL A 56 -21.10 12.78 -8.16
N PHE A 57 -21.21 13.56 -9.23
CA PHE A 57 -20.34 14.71 -9.47
C PHE A 57 -20.79 15.92 -8.65
N GLU A 58 -19.84 16.83 -8.38
CA GLU A 58 -20.09 18.10 -7.69
C GLU A 58 -20.83 17.96 -6.36
N LYS A 59 -20.43 16.98 -5.53
CA LYS A 59 -21.02 16.76 -4.20
C LYS A 59 -20.78 17.99 -3.35
N THR A 60 -21.85 18.54 -2.78
CA THR A 60 -21.76 19.71 -1.92
C THR A 60 -21.24 19.31 -0.54
N VAL A 61 -20.27 20.07 -0.04
CA VAL A 61 -19.82 19.98 1.35
C VAL A 61 -19.89 21.36 2.05
N PRO A 62 -20.17 21.39 3.36
CA PRO A 62 -20.18 22.63 4.14
C PRO A 62 -18.86 23.41 4.04
N ALA A 63 -18.91 24.74 4.08
CA ALA A 63 -17.71 25.56 4.29
C ALA A 63 -17.34 25.65 5.78
N ILE A 64 -16.04 25.89 6.03
CA ILE A 64 -15.50 26.11 7.39
C ILE A 64 -15.88 27.49 7.93
N SER A 65 -16.00 28.50 7.05
CA SER A 65 -16.43 29.85 7.41
C SER A 65 -17.13 30.53 6.21
N GLY A 66 -18.36 31.01 6.42
CA GLY A 66 -19.17 31.71 5.41
C GLY A 66 -20.28 30.88 4.76
N ALA A 67 -21.11 31.54 3.94
CA ALA A 67 -22.28 30.96 3.26
C ALA A 67 -21.97 30.25 1.93
N SER A 68 -20.69 30.15 1.53
CA SER A 68 -20.31 29.50 0.27
C SER A 68 -20.29 27.98 0.42
N LYS A 69 -20.74 27.27 -0.62
CA LYS A 69 -20.67 25.80 -0.71
C LYS A 69 -19.37 25.41 -1.41
N ASN A 70 -18.67 24.41 -0.88
CA ASN A 70 -17.58 23.75 -1.60
C ASN A 70 -18.13 22.53 -2.36
N PHE A 71 -17.44 22.13 -3.43
CA PHE A 71 -17.84 21.01 -4.26
C PHE A 71 -16.68 20.04 -4.41
N ILE A 72 -16.96 18.75 -4.21
CA ILE A 72 -16.06 17.65 -4.57
C ILE A 72 -16.33 17.31 -6.03
N ASP A 73 -15.29 17.21 -6.86
CA ASP A 73 -15.47 16.92 -8.28
C ASP A 73 -16.22 15.61 -8.51
N CYS A 74 -15.80 14.52 -7.85
CA CYS A 74 -16.53 13.25 -7.83
C CYS A 74 -16.46 12.60 -6.44
N TYR A 75 -17.61 12.17 -5.93
CA TYR A 75 -17.73 11.60 -4.59
C TYR A 75 -18.49 10.29 -4.65
N LYS A 76 -17.94 9.24 -4.02
CA LYS A 76 -18.63 7.97 -3.78
C LYS A 76 -18.58 7.62 -2.30
N ARG A 77 -19.74 7.59 -1.65
CA ARG A 77 -19.91 7.33 -0.21
C ARG A 77 -19.24 6.03 0.20
N GLY A 78 -18.44 6.09 1.26
CA GLY A 78 -17.70 4.95 1.77
C GLY A 78 -16.57 4.45 0.86
N HIS A 79 -16.28 5.13 -0.25
CA HIS A 79 -15.24 4.73 -1.20
C HIS A 79 -14.16 5.79 -1.35
N PHE A 80 -14.48 6.92 -1.98
CA PHE A 80 -13.48 7.94 -2.26
C PHE A 80 -14.02 9.37 -2.31
N VAL A 81 -13.11 10.31 -2.10
CA VAL A 81 -13.21 11.71 -2.54
C VAL A 81 -12.23 11.90 -3.70
N LEU A 82 -12.70 12.37 -4.84
CA LEU A 82 -11.88 12.58 -6.02
C LEU A 82 -11.84 14.07 -6.38
N GLU A 83 -10.63 14.60 -6.52
CA GLU A 83 -10.33 15.93 -7.06
C GLU A 83 -9.63 15.78 -8.41
N ALA A 84 -10.14 16.45 -9.43
CA ALA A 84 -9.61 16.42 -10.78
C ALA A 84 -8.90 17.73 -11.12
N LYS A 85 -7.75 17.62 -11.75
CA LYS A 85 -6.98 18.72 -12.34
C LYS A 85 -6.69 18.37 -13.80
N GLN A 86 -6.30 19.37 -14.58
CA GLN A 86 -5.75 19.14 -15.91
C GLN A 86 -4.46 19.94 -16.02
N GLY A 87 -3.33 19.23 -15.92
CA GLY A 87 -2.01 19.75 -16.23
C GLY A 87 -1.88 20.03 -17.73
N ALA A 88 -1.01 20.97 -18.10
CA ALA A 88 -0.64 21.19 -19.49
C ALA A 88 0.62 20.37 -19.82
N ASP A 89 0.69 19.79 -21.01
CA ASP A 89 1.95 19.26 -21.51
C ASP A 89 2.96 20.40 -21.77
N ALA A 90 4.25 20.10 -21.66
CA ALA A 90 5.27 20.99 -22.20
C ALA A 90 4.99 21.13 -23.71
N ALA A 91 4.96 22.36 -24.22
CA ALA A 91 4.60 22.58 -25.62
C ALA A 91 5.57 21.83 -26.54
N ASN A 92 5.10 20.74 -27.17
CA ASN A 92 5.76 20.12 -28.31
C ASN A 92 5.56 21.05 -29.52
N GLY A 93 6.57 21.85 -29.87
CA GLY A 93 6.59 22.57 -31.15
C GLY A 93 7.26 23.94 -31.12
N SER A 94 8.48 23.95 -31.68
CA SER A 94 9.30 25.04 -32.25
C SER A 94 9.25 26.43 -31.61
N ALA A 95 10.42 27.08 -31.59
CA ALA A 95 10.54 28.50 -31.28
C ALA A 95 9.49 29.31 -32.06
N PRO A 96 8.81 30.28 -31.42
CA PRO A 96 7.84 31.13 -32.09
C PRO A 96 8.46 31.81 -33.32
N LEU A 97 7.81 31.73 -34.48
CA LEU A 97 8.28 32.37 -35.71
C LEU A 97 8.11 33.90 -35.70
N SER A 98 7.48 34.48 -34.67
CA SER A 98 7.34 35.94 -34.51
C SER A 98 7.00 36.36 -33.08
N ALA A 99 7.30 37.62 -32.75
CA ALA A 99 6.91 38.28 -31.49
C ALA A 99 5.39 38.38 -31.31
N ALA A 100 4.62 38.41 -32.41
CA ALA A 100 3.16 38.38 -32.36
C ALA A 100 2.64 37.01 -31.89
N ALA A 101 3.28 35.91 -32.31
CA ALA A 101 2.96 34.57 -31.86
C ALA A 101 3.35 34.33 -30.39
N GLU A 102 4.39 35.01 -29.89
CA GLU A 102 4.75 35.03 -28.45
C GLU A 102 3.67 35.72 -27.61
N ALA A 103 3.21 36.90 -28.03
CA ALA A 103 2.15 37.63 -27.33
C ALA A 103 0.83 36.85 -27.31
N GLN A 104 0.50 36.13 -28.39
CA GLN A 104 -0.69 35.27 -28.46
C GLN A 104 -0.56 34.00 -27.60
N ARG A 105 0.64 33.39 -27.51
CA ARG A 105 0.92 32.25 -26.61
C ARG A 105 0.89 32.67 -25.13
N ALA A 106 1.32 33.88 -24.81
CA ALA A 106 1.32 34.40 -23.44
C ALA A 106 -0.09 34.63 -22.85
N GLY A 107 -1.10 34.85 -23.72
CA GLY A 107 -2.50 35.06 -23.32
C GLY A 107 -3.33 33.78 -23.14
N ARG A 108 -2.82 32.60 -23.49
CA ARG A 108 -3.53 31.33 -23.23
C ARG A 108 -3.36 30.97 -21.77
N LYS A 109 -4.48 30.76 -21.05
CA LYS A 109 -4.48 30.17 -19.70
C LYS A 109 -3.71 28.85 -19.78
N ARG A 110 -2.47 28.87 -19.29
CA ARG A 110 -1.70 27.66 -19.03
C ARG A 110 -2.46 26.93 -17.93
N GLY A 111 -2.76 25.64 -18.13
CA GLY A 111 -3.45 24.82 -17.14
C GLY A 111 -2.70 24.76 -15.81
N HIS A 112 -3.04 23.82 -14.94
CA HIS A 112 -2.56 23.73 -13.55
C HIS A 112 -1.05 23.38 -13.39
N GLY A 113 -0.16 23.97 -14.18
CA GLY A 113 1.27 23.69 -14.28
C GLY A 113 1.62 22.88 -15.53
N ILE A 114 2.88 23.00 -15.98
CA ILE A 114 3.42 22.15 -17.05
C ILE A 114 3.84 20.81 -16.41
N ARG A 115 3.36 19.68 -16.93
CA ARG A 115 3.71 18.33 -16.44
C ARG A 115 5.23 18.15 -16.36
N GLY A 116 5.70 17.47 -15.32
CA GLY A 116 7.13 17.27 -15.06
C GLY A 116 7.86 18.50 -14.53
N THR A 117 7.16 19.60 -14.20
CA THR A 117 7.74 20.78 -13.55
C THR A 117 7.33 20.89 -12.08
N LYS A 118 8.13 21.59 -11.27
CA LYS A 118 7.82 21.90 -9.86
C LYS A 118 6.43 22.55 -9.68
N ALA A 119 5.98 23.33 -10.66
CA ALA A 119 4.67 23.97 -10.62
C ALA A 119 3.52 22.94 -10.70
N TRP A 120 3.69 21.88 -11.49
CA TRP A 120 2.72 20.79 -11.58
C TRP A 120 2.71 19.95 -10.29
N ASP A 121 3.88 19.61 -9.73
CA ASP A 121 3.94 18.89 -8.44
C ASP A 121 3.24 19.70 -7.33
N THR A 122 3.45 21.01 -7.30
CA THR A 122 2.79 21.92 -6.35
C THR A 122 1.26 21.93 -6.54
N ALA A 123 0.79 21.88 -7.79
CA ALA A 123 -0.64 21.84 -8.10
C ALA A 123 -1.28 20.51 -7.69
N MET A 124 -0.61 19.38 -7.92
CA MET A 124 -1.08 18.06 -7.48
C MET A 124 -1.15 17.96 -5.96
N GLU A 125 -0.15 18.50 -5.25
CA GLU A 125 -0.14 18.52 -3.78
C GLU A 125 -1.27 19.43 -3.22
N LYS A 126 -1.55 20.57 -3.87
CA LYS A 126 -2.71 21.40 -3.52
C LYS A 126 -4.04 20.66 -3.74
N ALA A 127 -4.17 19.91 -4.82
CA ALA A 127 -5.35 19.08 -5.10
C ALA A 127 -5.55 17.99 -4.04
N ARG A 128 -4.45 17.33 -3.62
CA ARG A 128 -4.47 16.35 -2.52
C ARG A 128 -4.97 16.97 -1.21
N LYS A 129 -4.40 18.11 -0.81
CA LYS A 129 -4.82 18.84 0.41
C LYS A 129 -6.28 19.30 0.34
N GLN A 130 -6.76 19.65 -0.86
CA GLN A 130 -8.15 20.02 -1.09
C GLN A 130 -9.09 18.81 -0.91
N ALA A 131 -8.77 17.65 -1.49
CA ALA A 131 -9.52 16.41 -1.30
C ALA A 131 -9.55 15.99 0.18
N GLU A 132 -8.42 16.08 0.87
CA GLU A 132 -8.30 15.79 2.30
C GLU A 132 -9.21 16.70 3.15
N LYS A 133 -9.20 18.00 2.87
CA LYS A 133 -10.10 18.97 3.50
C LYS A 133 -11.56 18.60 3.27
N TYR A 134 -11.94 18.21 2.05
CA TYR A 134 -13.32 17.81 1.76
C TYR A 134 -13.73 16.54 2.50
N ALA A 135 -12.87 15.53 2.57
CA ALA A 135 -13.15 14.33 3.36
C ALA A 135 -13.39 14.64 4.84
N ARG A 136 -12.70 15.64 5.40
CA ARG A 136 -12.92 16.11 6.78
C ARG A 136 -14.25 16.84 6.96
N LEU A 137 -14.71 17.55 5.93
CA LEU A 137 -15.95 18.34 5.95
C LEU A 137 -17.21 17.55 5.63
N LEU A 138 -17.09 16.27 5.27
CA LEU A 138 -18.26 15.42 5.04
C LEU A 138 -19.17 15.39 6.28
N PRO A 139 -20.49 15.62 6.11
CA PRO A 139 -21.49 15.51 7.17
C PRO A 139 -21.46 14.13 7.87
N ARG A 140 -21.92 14.08 9.13
CA ARG A 140 -21.88 12.84 9.94
C ARG A 140 -22.68 11.69 9.33
N ASP A 141 -23.81 12.00 8.72
CA ASP A 141 -24.69 11.08 7.99
C ASP A 141 -24.02 10.47 6.75
N GLU A 142 -23.02 11.14 6.17
CA GLU A 142 -22.23 10.62 5.06
C GLU A 142 -21.11 9.65 5.51
N ILE A 143 -20.81 9.60 6.82
CA ILE A 143 -19.63 8.91 7.37
C ILE A 143 -19.97 7.97 8.54
N ASP A 144 -21.19 7.43 8.59
CA ASP A 144 -21.66 6.53 9.66
C ASP A 144 -20.73 5.30 9.87
N GLY A 145 -20.06 4.84 8.82
CA GLY A 145 -19.04 3.78 8.86
C GLY A 145 -17.58 4.26 8.89
N GLY A 146 -17.34 5.55 9.11
CA GLY A 146 -16.05 6.22 8.96
C GLY A 146 -15.94 7.00 7.64
N ARG A 147 -14.93 7.89 7.54
CA ARG A 147 -14.68 8.68 6.33
C ARG A 147 -14.27 7.77 5.14
N PRO A 148 -14.36 8.26 3.89
CA PRO A 148 -13.96 7.47 2.72
C PRO A 148 -12.53 6.94 2.88
N PRO A 149 -12.27 5.65 2.61
CA PRO A 149 -10.93 5.09 2.75
C PRO A 149 -9.92 5.63 1.74
N PHE A 150 -10.36 6.23 0.63
CA PHE A 150 -9.49 6.76 -0.41
C PHE A 150 -9.69 8.27 -0.68
N LEU A 151 -8.57 8.94 -0.96
CA LEU A 151 -8.55 10.15 -1.78
C LEU A 151 -7.97 9.81 -3.14
N MET A 152 -8.54 10.43 -4.18
CA MET A 152 -8.05 10.31 -5.54
C MET A 152 -7.73 11.70 -6.08
N VAL A 153 -6.53 11.85 -6.65
CA VAL A 153 -6.15 13.05 -7.39
C VAL A 153 -5.93 12.65 -8.84
N VAL A 154 -6.76 13.15 -9.74
CA VAL A 154 -6.69 12.83 -11.17
C VAL A 154 -6.10 14.02 -11.92
N ASP A 155 -4.98 13.81 -12.62
CA ASP A 155 -4.58 14.68 -13.72
C ASP A 155 -5.15 14.09 -15.01
N VAL A 156 -6.18 14.74 -15.55
CA VAL A 156 -6.96 14.24 -16.69
C VAL A 156 -6.03 13.97 -17.88
N GLY A 157 -6.03 12.72 -18.34
CA GLY A 157 -5.20 12.28 -19.44
C GLY A 157 -3.71 12.11 -19.10
N HIS A 158 -3.34 12.04 -17.82
CA HIS A 158 -1.95 11.85 -17.42
C HIS A 158 -1.76 10.82 -16.31
N SER A 159 -2.45 10.99 -15.18
CA SER A 159 -2.21 10.14 -14.02
C SER A 159 -3.36 10.14 -13.02
N ILE A 160 -3.46 9.05 -12.26
CA ILE A 160 -4.37 8.87 -11.14
C ILE A 160 -3.51 8.57 -9.91
N ALA A 161 -3.53 9.46 -8.92
CA ALA A 161 -2.85 9.26 -7.65
C ALA A 161 -3.83 8.80 -6.58
N LEU A 162 -3.47 7.73 -5.86
CA LEU A 162 -4.27 7.14 -4.79
C LEU A 162 -3.62 7.43 -3.43
N TYR A 163 -4.46 7.81 -2.47
CA TYR A 163 -4.07 7.96 -1.08
C TYR A 163 -5.09 7.29 -0.19
N THR A 164 -4.67 6.67 0.91
CA THR A 164 -5.55 5.92 1.80
C THR A 164 -5.43 6.32 3.26
N ASP A 165 -6.57 6.25 3.97
CA ASP A 165 -6.65 6.27 5.43
C ASP A 165 -7.50 5.08 5.89
N TRP A 166 -6.83 3.96 6.21
CA TRP A 166 -7.49 2.74 6.68
C TRP A 166 -8.19 2.89 8.03
N SER A 167 -7.73 3.82 8.87
CA SER A 167 -8.41 4.14 10.14
C SER A 167 -9.78 4.79 9.91
N ARG A 168 -9.96 5.40 8.73
CA ARG A 168 -11.15 6.17 8.34
C ARG A 168 -11.47 7.31 9.31
N ALA A 169 -10.48 7.76 10.07
CA ALA A 169 -10.57 8.93 10.93
C ALA A 169 -10.52 10.24 10.11
N GLY A 170 -10.02 10.19 8.87
CA GLY A 170 -9.83 11.35 7.97
C GLY A 170 -8.72 12.28 8.40
N GLY A 171 -7.81 11.76 9.23
CA GLY A 171 -6.66 12.50 9.72
C GLY A 171 -5.50 12.43 8.74
N HIS A 172 -5.23 11.26 8.16
CA HIS A 172 -3.93 10.99 7.56
C HIS A 172 -4.06 10.08 6.33
N TYR A 173 -4.23 10.69 5.16
CA TYR A 173 -4.19 9.96 3.90
C TYR A 173 -2.76 9.86 3.38
N VAL A 174 -2.25 8.64 3.27
CA VAL A 174 -0.88 8.35 2.80
C VAL A 174 -0.90 7.77 1.39
N PRO A 175 0.17 7.95 0.58
CA PRO A 175 0.29 7.32 -0.73
C PRO A 175 0.00 5.81 -0.70
N PHE A 176 -0.78 5.30 -1.65
CA PHE A 176 -1.12 3.88 -1.76
C PHE A 176 -0.95 3.37 -3.19
N PRO A 177 -0.36 2.17 -3.42
CA PRO A 177 0.05 1.18 -2.42
C PRO A 177 1.34 1.55 -1.68
N ASP A 178 2.21 2.36 -2.28
CA ASP A 178 3.43 2.84 -1.64
C ASP A 178 3.85 4.23 -2.19
N PRO A 179 4.78 4.95 -1.53
CA PRO A 179 5.20 6.29 -1.94
C PRO A 179 5.84 6.41 -3.33
N THR A 180 6.26 5.31 -3.94
CA THR A 180 6.90 5.26 -5.26
C THR A 180 5.94 4.92 -6.38
N SER A 181 4.92 4.10 -6.13
CA SER A 181 3.97 3.60 -7.14
C SER A 181 2.55 4.17 -7.03
N TYR A 182 2.26 5.00 -6.02
CA TYR A 182 0.90 5.53 -5.78
C TYR A 182 0.27 6.34 -6.92
N ARG A 183 1.07 6.73 -7.91
CA ARG A 183 0.65 7.51 -9.07
C ARG A 183 0.68 6.62 -10.32
N ILE A 184 -0.49 6.12 -10.69
CA ILE A 184 -0.70 5.32 -11.90
C ILE A 184 -0.72 6.27 -13.09
N ARG A 185 0.19 6.13 -14.05
CA ARG A 185 0.13 6.92 -15.28
C ARG A 185 -0.96 6.38 -16.20
N LEU A 186 -1.40 7.19 -17.14
CA LEU A 186 -2.42 6.80 -18.11
C LEU A 186 -1.98 5.57 -18.92
N GLU A 187 -0.70 5.53 -19.33
CA GLU A 187 -0.09 4.40 -20.05
C GLU A 187 -0.07 3.12 -19.21
N ASP A 188 0.11 3.23 -17.89
CA ASP A 188 0.16 2.10 -16.96
C ASP A 188 -1.21 1.45 -16.73
N LEU A 189 -2.31 2.04 -17.24
CA LEU A 189 -3.63 1.41 -17.21
C LEU A 189 -3.72 0.17 -18.10
N GLN A 190 -2.75 -0.07 -18.99
CA GLN A 190 -2.65 -1.34 -19.72
C GLN A 190 -2.33 -2.52 -18.79
N ASN A 191 -1.72 -2.29 -17.63
CA ASN A 191 -1.47 -3.32 -16.63
C ASN A 191 -2.79 -3.73 -15.94
N GLU A 192 -3.12 -5.02 -15.98
CA GLU A 192 -4.32 -5.59 -15.37
C GLU A 192 -4.35 -5.38 -13.84
N GLU A 193 -3.21 -5.42 -13.15
CA GLU A 193 -3.13 -5.17 -11.71
C GLU A 193 -3.59 -3.76 -11.34
N ASN A 194 -3.22 -2.76 -12.16
CA ASN A 194 -3.66 -1.37 -11.96
C ASN A 194 -5.18 -1.23 -12.21
N GLN A 195 -5.71 -1.96 -13.19
CA GLN A 195 -7.15 -1.97 -13.45
C GLN A 195 -7.92 -2.62 -12.30
N GLU A 196 -7.42 -3.75 -11.77
CA GLU A 196 -8.02 -4.44 -10.62
C GLU A 196 -7.96 -3.58 -9.36
N LEU A 197 -6.82 -2.91 -9.12
CA LEU A 197 -6.67 -1.96 -8.02
C LEU A 197 -7.72 -0.86 -8.10
N LEU A 198 -7.84 -0.17 -9.24
CA LEU A 198 -8.84 0.88 -9.43
C LEU A 198 -10.27 0.32 -9.33
N ARG A 199 -10.54 -0.85 -9.92
CA ARG A 199 -11.85 -1.50 -9.81
C ARG A 199 -12.20 -1.79 -8.35
N ALA A 200 -11.24 -2.26 -7.54
CA ALA A 200 -11.43 -2.49 -6.11
C ALA A 200 -11.69 -1.19 -5.35
N VAL A 201 -11.00 -0.08 -5.66
CA VAL A 201 -11.29 1.25 -5.10
C VAL A 201 -12.74 1.66 -5.36
N TRP A 202 -13.29 1.37 -6.55
CA TRP A 202 -14.67 1.68 -6.89
C TRP A 202 -15.71 0.74 -6.30
N THR A 203 -15.40 -0.54 -6.10
CA THR A 203 -16.41 -1.57 -5.79
C THR A 203 -16.36 -2.05 -4.35
N TYR A 204 -15.17 -2.35 -3.85
CA TYR A 204 -14.97 -2.84 -2.49
C TYR A 204 -13.61 -2.40 -1.92
N PRO A 205 -13.45 -1.11 -1.59
CA PRO A 205 -12.16 -0.49 -1.30
C PRO A 205 -11.49 -1.06 -0.04
N LEU A 206 -12.28 -1.49 0.94
CA LEU A 206 -11.74 -2.11 2.16
C LEU A 206 -11.17 -3.52 1.92
N SER A 207 -11.30 -4.10 0.72
CA SER A 207 -10.54 -5.31 0.37
C SER A 207 -9.06 -5.04 0.15
N LEU A 208 -8.68 -3.79 -0.08
CA LEU A 208 -7.31 -3.34 -0.29
C LEU A 208 -6.59 -3.03 1.03
N ASP A 209 -7.31 -3.03 2.15
CA ASP A 209 -6.76 -2.84 3.50
C ASP A 209 -5.80 -4.00 3.84
N PRO A 210 -4.50 -3.74 4.01
CA PRO A 210 -3.51 -4.78 4.31
C PRO A 210 -3.86 -5.59 5.55
N SER A 211 -4.44 -4.96 6.59
CA SER A 211 -4.80 -5.65 7.83
C SER A 211 -5.87 -6.73 7.62
N ARG A 212 -6.81 -6.50 6.69
CA ARG A 212 -7.88 -7.43 6.35
C ARG A 212 -7.38 -8.58 5.48
N ARG A 213 -6.50 -8.29 4.52
CA ARG A 213 -5.84 -9.31 3.68
C ARG A 213 -5.00 -10.24 4.54
N SER A 214 -4.13 -9.66 5.37
CA SER A 214 -3.31 -10.35 6.36
C SER A 214 -4.14 -11.27 7.25
N THR A 215 -5.26 -10.79 7.82
CA THR A 215 -6.12 -11.59 8.70
C THR A 215 -6.69 -12.83 8.01
N LYS A 216 -7.15 -12.71 6.76
CA LYS A 216 -7.75 -13.83 6.01
C LYS A 216 -6.70 -14.88 5.64
N VAL A 217 -5.55 -14.43 5.15
CA VAL A 217 -4.41 -15.29 4.78
C VAL A 217 -3.87 -16.00 6.03
N THR A 218 -3.63 -15.25 7.10
CA THR A 218 -3.20 -15.75 8.41
C THR A 218 -4.08 -16.88 8.93
N ARG A 219 -5.42 -16.76 8.84
CA ARG A 219 -6.32 -17.79 9.37
C ARG A 219 -6.18 -19.13 8.64
N LYS A 220 -6.15 -19.10 7.30
CA LYS A 220 -6.01 -20.31 6.48
C LYS A 220 -4.66 -20.99 6.71
N ILE A 221 -3.61 -20.20 6.81
CA ILE A 221 -2.25 -20.67 7.09
C ILE A 221 -2.15 -21.27 8.50
N ALA A 222 -2.67 -20.58 9.50
CA ALA A 222 -2.65 -21.03 10.89
C ALA A 222 -3.33 -22.40 11.07
N ASP A 223 -4.43 -22.66 10.35
CA ASP A 223 -5.10 -23.97 10.40
C ASP A 223 -4.20 -25.11 9.87
N ARG A 224 -3.39 -24.85 8.83
CA ARG A 224 -2.45 -25.82 8.26
C ARG A 224 -1.27 -26.05 9.19
N LEU A 225 -0.67 -24.99 9.71
CA LEU A 225 0.42 -25.07 10.68
C LEU A 225 -0.02 -25.75 11.98
N ALA A 226 -1.25 -25.52 12.44
CA ALA A 226 -1.80 -26.20 13.61
C ALA A 226 -1.95 -27.71 13.39
N ARG A 227 -2.28 -28.16 12.17
CA ARG A 227 -2.29 -29.60 11.84
C ARG A 227 -0.88 -30.18 11.88
N LEU A 228 0.11 -29.47 11.33
CA LEU A 228 1.50 -29.89 11.36
C LEU A 228 2.05 -29.94 12.80
N ALA A 229 1.85 -28.88 13.59
CA ALA A 229 2.26 -28.82 14.99
C ALA A 229 1.69 -29.99 15.80
N ARG A 230 0.38 -30.26 15.69
CA ARG A 230 -0.26 -31.41 16.35
C ARG A 230 0.30 -32.76 15.92
N SER A 231 0.75 -32.91 14.68
CA SER A 231 1.39 -34.15 14.24
C SER A 231 2.77 -34.40 14.86
N LEU A 232 3.42 -33.33 15.36
CA LEU A 232 4.73 -33.35 16.02
C LEU A 232 4.61 -33.39 17.56
N GLU A 233 3.42 -33.14 18.10
CA GLU A 233 3.15 -33.21 19.54
C GLU A 233 3.42 -34.62 20.10
N GLY A 234 3.97 -34.67 21.31
CA GLY A 234 4.34 -35.92 21.98
C GLY A 234 5.65 -36.56 21.51
N GLN A 235 6.20 -36.14 20.35
CA GLN A 235 7.48 -36.61 19.82
C GLN A 235 8.63 -35.63 20.09
N HIS A 236 8.33 -34.34 20.13
CA HIS A 236 9.31 -33.27 20.31
C HIS A 236 8.88 -32.29 21.41
N ALA A 237 9.85 -31.59 22.01
CA ALA A 237 9.56 -30.52 22.95
C ALA A 237 8.82 -29.36 22.25
N PRO A 238 7.84 -28.71 22.89
CA PRO A 238 7.06 -27.63 22.27
C PRO A 238 7.91 -26.47 21.76
N GLU A 239 8.95 -26.11 22.51
CA GLU A 239 9.92 -25.07 22.13
C GLU A 239 10.70 -25.44 20.86
N ARG A 240 11.06 -26.73 20.70
CA ARG A 240 11.74 -27.22 19.49
C ARG A 240 10.82 -27.14 18.27
N VAL A 241 9.57 -27.59 18.41
CA VAL A 241 8.56 -27.48 17.34
C VAL A 241 8.32 -26.01 16.98
N ALA A 242 8.20 -25.16 17.99
CA ALA A 242 8.04 -23.72 17.84
C ALA A 242 9.16 -23.09 17.00
N HIS A 243 10.43 -23.31 17.37
CA HIS A 243 11.57 -22.77 16.65
C HIS A 243 11.70 -23.33 15.23
N PHE A 244 11.43 -24.63 15.04
CA PHE A 244 11.44 -25.26 13.72
C PHE A 244 10.41 -24.61 12.78
N LEU A 245 9.16 -24.52 13.23
CA LEU A 245 8.09 -23.89 12.43
C LEU A 245 8.40 -22.42 12.17
N MET A 246 8.93 -21.68 13.15
CA MET A 246 9.32 -20.27 12.96
C MET A 246 10.36 -20.09 11.85
N ARG A 247 11.35 -20.99 11.74
CA ARG A 247 12.32 -20.97 10.64
C ARG A 247 11.65 -21.26 9.30
N CYS A 248 10.77 -22.25 9.22
CA CYS A 248 10.01 -22.53 7.99
C CYS A 248 9.16 -21.34 7.55
N LEU A 249 8.43 -20.71 8.48
CA LEU A 249 7.62 -19.52 8.21
C LEU A 249 8.47 -18.37 7.66
N PHE A 250 9.61 -18.12 8.28
CA PHE A 250 10.53 -17.11 7.81
C PHE A 250 11.07 -17.42 6.42
N THR A 251 11.38 -18.69 6.12
CA THR A 251 11.84 -19.09 4.78
C THR A 251 10.77 -18.89 3.70
N MET A 252 9.49 -19.19 4.00
CA MET A 252 8.36 -18.91 3.09
C MET A 252 8.16 -17.41 2.87
N PHE A 253 8.22 -16.62 3.94
CA PHE A 253 8.17 -15.17 3.84
C PHE A 253 9.33 -14.63 2.99
N ALA A 254 10.55 -15.14 3.19
CA ALA A 254 11.74 -14.67 2.50
C ALA A 254 11.69 -14.89 0.98
N GLU A 255 11.10 -15.99 0.49
CA GLU A 255 10.93 -16.19 -0.97
C GLU A 255 9.87 -15.26 -1.57
N ASP A 256 8.77 -15.01 -0.87
CA ASP A 256 7.66 -14.23 -1.39
C ASP A 256 7.95 -12.72 -1.38
N VAL A 257 8.78 -12.23 -0.44
CA VAL A 257 9.25 -10.82 -0.43
C VAL A 257 10.54 -10.60 -1.23
N GLY A 258 11.04 -11.63 -1.92
CA GLY A 258 12.19 -11.54 -2.83
C GLY A 258 13.57 -11.52 -2.16
N LEU A 259 13.69 -11.91 -0.88
CA LEU A 259 14.98 -12.15 -0.22
C LEU A 259 15.62 -13.47 -0.66
N LEU A 260 14.78 -14.44 -1.03
CA LEU A 260 15.15 -15.66 -1.74
C LEU A 260 14.55 -15.60 -3.15
N PRO A 261 15.05 -16.41 -4.11
CA PRO A 261 14.41 -16.53 -5.41
C PRO A 261 12.95 -16.96 -5.27
N GLU A 262 12.09 -16.37 -6.09
CA GLU A 262 10.63 -16.58 -6.05
C GLU A 262 10.29 -18.08 -6.14
N LYS A 263 9.41 -18.54 -5.23
CA LYS A 263 8.95 -19.94 -5.11
C LYS A 263 10.05 -21.00 -4.98
N SER A 264 11.28 -20.61 -4.62
CA SER A 264 12.41 -21.54 -4.50
C SER A 264 12.32 -22.50 -3.32
N PHE A 265 11.81 -22.06 -2.17
CA PHE A 265 11.54 -22.92 -1.02
C PHE A 265 10.28 -23.76 -1.24
N THR A 266 9.23 -23.17 -1.83
CA THR A 266 8.03 -23.91 -2.26
C THR A 266 8.39 -25.07 -3.20
N GLN A 267 9.23 -24.82 -4.21
CA GLN A 267 9.69 -25.86 -5.13
C GLN A 267 10.55 -26.92 -4.43
N LEU A 268 11.44 -26.50 -3.54
CA LEU A 268 12.25 -27.40 -2.74
C LEU A 268 11.38 -28.35 -1.90
N LEU A 269 10.34 -27.83 -1.24
CA LEU A 269 9.36 -28.62 -0.50
C LEU A 269 8.63 -29.63 -1.40
N SER A 270 8.25 -29.24 -2.61
CA SER A 270 7.63 -30.14 -3.59
C SER A 270 8.53 -31.32 -3.97
N ASP A 271 9.83 -31.07 -4.10
CA ASP A 271 10.80 -32.11 -4.43
C ASP A 271 11.07 -33.03 -3.23
N MET A 272 11.22 -32.46 -2.03
CA MET A 272 11.40 -33.23 -0.78
C MET A 272 10.16 -34.03 -0.40
N GLN A 273 8.95 -33.60 -0.76
CA GLN A 273 7.71 -34.37 -0.54
C GLN A 273 7.74 -35.72 -1.28
N LYS A 274 8.36 -35.76 -2.48
CA LYS A 274 8.52 -36.99 -3.28
C LYS A 274 9.65 -37.88 -2.78
N ALA A 275 10.58 -37.32 -2.01
CA ALA A 275 11.73 -38.02 -1.45
C ALA A 275 12.00 -37.54 0.00
N PRO A 276 11.16 -37.89 0.99
CA PRO A 276 11.23 -37.31 2.34
C PRO A 276 12.59 -37.46 3.02
N GLY A 277 13.35 -38.52 2.71
CA GLY A 277 14.70 -38.72 3.25
C GLY A 277 15.73 -37.64 2.88
N THR A 278 15.43 -36.74 1.92
CA THR A 278 16.29 -35.59 1.62
C THR A 278 15.91 -34.33 2.40
N PHE A 279 14.82 -34.35 3.18
CA PHE A 279 14.27 -33.17 3.85
C PHE A 279 15.28 -32.52 4.81
N VAL A 280 15.75 -33.29 5.80
CA VAL A 280 16.72 -32.82 6.80
C VAL A 280 17.99 -32.24 6.18
N PRO A 281 18.76 -32.97 5.34
CA PRO A 281 20.02 -32.44 4.83
C PRO A 281 19.84 -31.22 3.91
N MET A 282 18.73 -31.14 3.16
CA MET A 282 18.47 -29.98 2.30
C MET A 282 18.10 -28.73 3.11
N LEU A 283 17.24 -28.86 4.14
CA LEU A 283 16.89 -27.73 5.01
C LEU A 283 18.08 -27.25 5.83
N GLU A 284 18.88 -28.16 6.40
CA GLU A 284 20.08 -27.79 7.16
C GLU A 284 21.05 -26.99 6.29
N SER A 285 21.31 -27.46 5.06
CA SER A 285 22.18 -26.75 4.12
C SER A 285 21.65 -25.39 3.69
N LEU A 286 20.33 -25.28 3.46
CA LEU A 286 19.68 -24.02 3.14
C LEU A 286 19.78 -23.04 4.30
N TRP A 287 19.40 -23.44 5.51
CA TRP A 287 19.43 -22.58 6.70
C TRP A 287 20.85 -22.18 7.09
N ASP A 288 21.85 -23.04 6.90
CA ASP A 288 23.26 -22.67 7.10
C ASP A 288 23.71 -21.60 6.10
N SER A 289 23.31 -21.75 4.84
CA SER A 289 23.56 -20.74 3.79
C SER A 289 22.86 -19.42 4.11
N MET A 290 21.63 -19.46 4.66
CA MET A 290 20.93 -18.26 5.11
C MET A 290 21.64 -17.59 6.30
N ASN A 291 22.13 -18.37 7.27
CA ASN A 291 22.84 -17.82 8.45
C ASN A 291 24.18 -17.16 8.10
N LYS A 292 24.94 -17.75 7.19
CA LYS A 292 26.29 -17.26 6.81
C LYS A 292 26.26 -16.25 5.66
N GLY A 293 25.26 -16.35 4.77
CA GLY A 293 25.28 -15.72 3.45
C GLY A 293 26.26 -16.41 2.50
N GLY A 294 26.20 -16.05 1.21
CA GLY A 294 27.06 -16.62 0.16
C GLY A 294 26.33 -17.63 -0.73
N PHE A 295 27.09 -18.49 -1.42
CA PHE A 295 26.52 -19.38 -2.43
C PHE A 295 25.78 -20.58 -1.80
N SER A 296 24.46 -20.63 -1.96
CA SER A 296 23.63 -21.78 -1.61
C SER A 296 23.69 -22.82 -2.74
N VAL A 297 24.17 -24.02 -2.41
CA VAL A 297 24.16 -25.16 -3.34
C VAL A 297 22.75 -25.69 -3.59
N VAL A 298 21.87 -25.57 -2.59
CA VAL A 298 20.47 -26.00 -2.65
C VAL A 298 19.70 -25.14 -3.65
N LEU A 299 19.83 -23.82 -3.57
CA LEU A 299 19.12 -22.88 -4.45
C LEU A 299 19.93 -22.47 -5.69
N ARG A 300 21.21 -22.87 -5.76
CA ARG A 300 22.18 -22.50 -6.82
C ARG A 300 22.29 -20.99 -7.03
N ARG A 301 22.25 -20.23 -5.92
CA ARG A 301 22.24 -18.76 -5.92
C ARG A 301 23.04 -18.22 -4.74
N ASN A 302 23.53 -16.99 -4.87
CA ASN A 302 24.07 -16.25 -3.74
C ASN A 302 22.94 -15.71 -2.89
N LEU A 303 22.93 -16.06 -1.61
CA LEU A 303 21.96 -15.60 -0.63
C LEU A 303 22.56 -14.48 0.24
N PRO A 304 21.76 -13.49 0.66
CA PRO A 304 22.18 -12.55 1.67
C PRO A 304 22.37 -13.27 3.02
N ARG A 305 23.14 -12.64 3.91
CA ARG A 305 23.28 -13.12 5.30
C ARG A 305 22.06 -12.67 6.11
N PHE A 306 21.32 -13.62 6.66
CA PHE A 306 20.18 -13.37 7.52
C PHE A 306 20.65 -13.32 8.99
N ASN A 307 20.57 -12.14 9.62
CA ASN A 307 21.00 -11.91 11.00
C ASN A 307 19.87 -12.27 12.00
N GLY A 308 20.09 -12.02 13.30
CA GLY A 308 19.03 -12.06 14.31
C GLY A 308 18.83 -13.39 15.03
N GLY A 309 19.81 -14.30 14.96
CA GLY A 309 19.86 -15.52 15.79
C GLY A 309 18.94 -16.66 15.35
N LEU A 310 17.91 -16.40 14.53
CA LEU A 310 16.92 -17.40 14.10
C LEU A 310 17.56 -18.64 13.45
N PHE A 311 18.60 -18.44 12.65
CA PHE A 311 19.36 -19.50 11.98
C PHE A 311 20.74 -19.77 12.62
N ALA A 312 21.02 -19.21 13.81
CA ALA A 312 22.31 -19.41 14.47
C ALA A 312 22.48 -20.84 14.99
N GLU A 313 21.40 -21.40 15.52
CA GLU A 313 21.31 -22.81 15.92
C GLU A 313 20.29 -23.49 15.01
N ILE A 314 20.76 -24.42 14.19
CA ILE A 314 19.95 -25.10 13.19
C ILE A 314 19.56 -26.46 13.77
N GLU A 315 18.26 -26.65 13.99
CA GLU A 315 17.70 -27.94 14.36
C GLU A 315 16.50 -28.19 13.46
N VAL A 316 16.64 -29.19 12.59
CA VAL A 316 15.58 -29.63 11.69
C VAL A 316 14.84 -30.80 12.35
N ILE A 317 13.52 -30.77 12.27
CA ILE A 317 12.67 -31.91 12.65
C ILE A 317 12.43 -32.73 11.39
N ASP A 318 12.70 -34.04 11.46
CA ASP A 318 12.43 -34.95 10.35
C ASP A 318 10.92 -35.04 10.12
N LEU A 319 10.49 -34.93 8.87
CA LEU A 319 9.09 -34.92 8.48
C LEU A 319 8.81 -36.03 7.48
N ASP A 320 7.67 -36.69 7.63
CA ASP A 320 7.16 -37.62 6.62
C ASP A 320 6.54 -36.88 5.42
N ALA A 321 6.14 -37.64 4.39
CA ALA A 321 5.58 -37.08 3.17
C ALA A 321 4.29 -36.25 3.41
N ASP A 322 3.45 -36.67 4.35
CA ASP A 322 2.17 -36.00 4.66
C ASP A 322 2.42 -34.69 5.44
N GLN A 323 3.40 -34.70 6.34
CA GLN A 323 3.85 -33.52 7.08
C GLN A 323 4.52 -32.49 6.16
N ILE A 324 5.35 -32.94 5.21
CA ILE A 324 5.93 -32.06 4.19
C ILE A 324 4.83 -31.49 3.30
N GLN A 325 3.80 -32.28 2.96
CA GLN A 325 2.66 -31.80 2.18
C GLN A 325 1.89 -30.68 2.90
N LEU A 326 1.68 -30.78 4.22
CA LEU A 326 1.08 -29.69 5.01
C LEU A 326 1.91 -28.41 4.98
N LEU A 327 3.25 -28.55 5.01
CA LEU A 327 4.18 -27.42 4.94
C LEU A 327 4.18 -26.78 3.54
N LEU A 328 4.15 -27.61 2.49
CA LEU A 328 4.06 -27.17 1.10
C LEU A 328 2.76 -26.41 0.84
N GLU A 329 1.63 -26.89 1.35
CA GLU A 329 0.36 -26.18 1.25
C GLU A 329 0.39 -24.80 1.94
N ALA A 330 1.13 -24.67 3.04
CA ALA A 330 1.35 -23.37 3.69
C ALA A 330 2.23 -22.46 2.84
N ALA A 331 3.31 -23.00 2.24
CA ALA A 331 4.23 -22.27 1.35
C ALA A 331 3.55 -21.74 0.06
N ASP A 332 2.53 -22.44 -0.43
CA ASP A 332 1.74 -22.02 -1.61
C ASP A 332 0.88 -20.76 -1.36
N SER A 333 0.74 -20.33 -0.11
CA SER A 333 0.03 -19.08 0.22
C SER A 333 0.90 -17.86 -0.09
N ASP A 334 0.30 -16.67 -0.25
CA ASP A 334 1.04 -15.42 -0.42
C ASP A 334 1.43 -14.83 0.94
N TRP A 335 2.71 -14.89 1.26
CA TRP A 335 3.26 -14.41 2.53
C TRP A 335 3.60 -12.91 2.52
N ARG A 336 3.48 -12.22 1.38
CA ARG A 336 3.70 -10.75 1.30
C ARG A 336 2.70 -9.98 2.13
N ASP A 337 1.48 -10.49 2.23
CA ASP A 337 0.39 -9.91 3.02
C ASP A 337 0.48 -10.30 4.52
N VAL A 338 1.43 -11.14 4.92
CA VAL A 338 1.56 -11.61 6.31
C VAL A 338 2.62 -10.82 7.06
N GLU A 339 2.22 -10.15 8.13
CA GLU A 339 3.13 -9.38 8.97
C GLU A 339 4.00 -10.32 9.83
N PRO A 340 5.34 -10.18 9.84
CA PRO A 340 6.22 -11.04 10.64
C PRO A 340 5.90 -11.05 12.14
N ALA A 341 5.37 -9.93 12.66
CA ALA A 341 4.95 -9.83 14.06
C ALA A 341 3.81 -10.81 14.43
N ILE A 342 3.07 -11.34 13.45
CA ILE A 342 1.98 -12.30 13.64
C ILE A 342 2.51 -13.74 13.74
N PHE A 343 3.75 -14.03 13.31
CA PHE A 343 4.31 -15.39 13.34
C PHE A 343 4.26 -16.02 14.72
N GLY A 344 4.58 -15.26 15.77
CA GLY A 344 4.45 -15.71 17.16
C GLY A 344 3.02 -16.14 17.49
N THR A 345 2.01 -15.38 17.07
CA THR A 345 0.60 -15.76 17.30
C THR A 345 0.14 -16.96 16.49
N MET A 346 0.65 -17.11 15.26
CA MET A 346 0.31 -18.27 14.45
C MET A 346 0.81 -19.54 15.15
N LEU A 347 2.01 -19.46 15.71
CA LEU A 347 2.63 -20.51 16.50
C LEU A 347 1.86 -20.79 17.80
N GLU A 348 1.53 -19.75 18.57
CA GLU A 348 0.74 -19.85 19.81
C GLU A 348 -0.65 -20.47 19.58
N ARG A 349 -1.27 -20.15 18.43
CA ARG A 349 -2.55 -20.73 18.02
C ARG A 349 -2.42 -22.15 17.50
N ALA A 350 -1.27 -22.49 16.93
CA ALA A 350 -0.98 -23.82 16.43
C ALA A 350 -0.72 -24.83 17.57
N LEU A 351 -0.24 -24.37 18.73
CA LEU A 351 0.05 -25.18 19.91
C LEU A 351 -1.16 -25.31 20.89
N ASP A 352 -1.15 -26.37 21.70
CA ASP A 352 -2.18 -26.70 22.71
C ASP A 352 -2.41 -25.56 23.74
N PRO A 353 -3.68 -25.22 24.08
CA PRO A 353 -4.03 -24.25 25.13
C PRO A 353 -3.24 -24.29 26.44
N GLN A 354 -2.85 -25.47 26.94
CA GLN A 354 -2.08 -25.59 28.19
C GLN A 354 -0.59 -25.27 28.02
N GLU A 355 -0.04 -25.48 26.82
CA GLU A 355 1.35 -25.15 26.50
C GLU A 355 1.56 -23.65 26.23
N ARG A 356 0.47 -22.92 25.88
CA ARG A 356 0.46 -21.46 25.69
C ARG A 356 0.98 -20.68 26.89
N HIS A 357 0.67 -21.12 28.12
CA HIS A 357 1.07 -20.42 29.33
C HIS A 357 2.58 -20.46 29.62
N LYS A 358 3.32 -21.42 29.06
CA LYS A 358 4.76 -21.59 29.31
C LYS A 358 5.64 -20.68 28.45
N LEU A 359 5.13 -20.18 27.33
CA LEU A 359 5.91 -19.40 26.36
C LEU A 359 5.95 -17.88 26.66
N GLY A 360 5.12 -17.39 27.59
CA GLY A 360 5.16 -15.99 28.07
C GLY A 360 4.93 -14.89 27.01
N ALA A 361 4.66 -15.27 25.76
CA ALA A 361 4.43 -14.37 24.66
C ALA A 361 2.95 -13.99 24.62
N HIS A 362 2.63 -12.79 25.12
CA HIS A 362 1.32 -12.19 24.88
C HIS A 362 1.42 -11.25 23.68
N TYR A 363 0.85 -11.66 22.55
CA TYR A 363 0.71 -10.76 21.42
C TYR A 363 -0.31 -9.66 21.70
N THR A 364 0.10 -8.42 21.44
CA THR A 364 -0.79 -7.26 21.43
C THR A 364 -1.28 -7.03 20.00
N PRO A 365 -2.61 -7.10 19.71
CA PRO A 365 -3.11 -6.88 18.36
C PRO A 365 -2.77 -5.51 17.81
N ARG A 366 -2.51 -5.44 16.48
CA ARG A 366 -2.12 -4.20 15.78
C ARG A 366 -3.02 -3.02 16.10
N ALA A 367 -4.34 -3.21 16.12
CA ALA A 367 -5.29 -2.14 16.47
C ALA A 367 -5.06 -1.54 17.87
N TYR A 368 -4.56 -2.30 18.85
CA TYR A 368 -4.19 -1.76 20.15
C TYR A 368 -2.82 -1.08 20.14
N VAL A 369 -1.86 -1.64 19.39
CA VAL A 369 -0.55 -1.03 19.18
C VAL A 369 -0.69 0.35 18.53
N GLU A 370 -1.47 0.45 17.46
CA GLU A 370 -1.74 1.71 16.75
C GLU A 370 -2.38 2.76 17.65
N ARG A 371 -3.26 2.38 18.58
CA ARG A 371 -3.86 3.32 19.55
C ARG A 371 -2.83 3.97 20.48
N LEU A 372 -1.65 3.39 20.62
CA LEU A 372 -0.53 4.01 21.34
C LEU A 372 0.45 4.68 20.37
N VAL A 373 0.91 3.96 19.35
CA VAL A 373 1.95 4.41 18.41
C VAL A 373 1.50 5.64 17.61
N GLN A 374 0.25 5.67 17.15
CA GLN A 374 -0.30 6.80 16.38
C GLN A 374 -0.20 8.12 17.16
N PRO A 375 -0.84 8.28 18.34
CA PRO A 375 -0.81 9.56 19.05
C PRO A 375 0.54 9.89 19.69
N THR A 376 1.38 8.90 20.00
CA THR A 376 2.63 9.15 20.75
C THR A 376 3.85 9.37 19.86
N ILE A 377 3.88 8.81 18.66
CA ILE A 377 5.05 8.85 17.77
C ILE A 377 4.66 9.42 16.41
N ILE A 378 3.66 8.84 15.75
CA ILE A 378 3.37 9.14 14.34
C ILE A 378 2.73 10.54 14.18
N GLU A 379 1.68 10.85 14.94
CA GLU A 379 0.99 12.15 14.88
C GLU A 379 1.95 13.32 15.19
N PRO A 380 2.78 13.29 16.26
CA PRO A 380 3.77 14.35 16.50
C PRO A 380 4.79 14.51 15.36
N LEU A 381 5.34 13.41 14.84
CA LEU A 381 6.31 13.46 13.74
C LEU A 381 5.68 13.99 12.45
N ARG A 382 4.41 13.64 12.18
CA ARG A 382 3.67 14.17 11.02
C ARG A 382 3.38 15.66 11.17
N ALA A 383 2.99 16.12 12.36
CA ALA A 383 2.81 17.55 12.62
C ALA A 383 4.13 18.34 12.44
N GLU A 384 5.26 17.79 12.90
CA GLU A 384 6.58 18.37 12.66
C GLU A 384 6.91 18.39 11.17
N TRP A 385 6.64 17.30 10.44
CA TRP A 385 6.84 17.23 9.00
C TRP A 385 6.02 18.26 8.24
N GLU A 386 4.73 18.44 8.57
CA GLU A 386 3.88 19.46 7.96
C GLU A 386 4.47 20.87 8.15
N ALA A 387 4.98 21.17 9.35
CA ALA A 387 5.64 22.46 9.62
C ALA A 387 6.93 22.62 8.78
N VAL A 388 7.74 21.56 8.65
CA VAL A 388 8.94 21.55 7.81
C VAL A 388 8.59 21.77 6.34
N GLN A 389 7.53 21.12 5.84
CA GLN A 389 7.05 21.31 4.47
C GLN A 389 6.62 22.76 4.22
N VAL A 390 5.87 23.36 5.15
CA VAL A 390 5.46 24.77 5.04
C VAL A 390 6.68 25.70 4.99
N ALA A 391 7.66 25.51 5.89
CA ALA A 391 8.87 26.30 5.92
C ALA A 391 9.71 26.14 4.64
N ALA A 392 9.87 24.91 4.15
CA ALA A 392 10.62 24.62 2.92
C ALA A 392 9.94 25.22 1.68
N LEU A 393 8.60 25.19 1.60
CA LEU A 393 7.84 25.83 0.53
C LEU A 393 8.00 27.35 0.56
N GLN A 394 7.93 27.98 1.72
CA GLN A 394 8.15 29.42 1.86
C GLN A 394 9.55 29.84 1.40
N LEU A 395 10.59 29.09 1.79
CA LEU A 395 11.96 29.33 1.34
C LEU A 395 12.11 29.16 -0.18
N THR A 396 11.43 28.17 -0.74
CA THR A 396 11.38 27.95 -2.19
C THR A 396 10.73 29.12 -2.93
N GLU A 397 9.62 29.65 -2.42
CA GLU A 397 8.93 30.83 -2.97
C GLU A 397 9.79 32.10 -2.88
N GLN A 398 10.64 32.21 -1.87
CA GLN A 398 11.63 33.28 -1.70
C GLN A 398 12.88 33.11 -2.58
N GLY A 399 12.99 31.99 -3.30
CA GLY A 399 14.13 31.66 -4.16
C GLY A 399 15.32 31.00 -3.46
N ASP A 400 15.24 30.75 -2.15
CA ASP A 400 16.29 30.09 -1.37
C ASP A 400 16.11 28.57 -1.33
N ILE A 401 16.42 27.93 -2.45
CA ILE A 401 16.31 26.47 -2.61
C ILE A 401 17.26 25.73 -1.67
N THR A 402 18.46 26.28 -1.43
CA THR A 402 19.47 25.63 -0.58
C THR A 402 19.01 25.56 0.87
N ALA A 403 18.44 26.64 1.40
CA ALA A 403 17.85 26.64 2.74
C ALA A 403 16.64 25.69 2.81
N ALA A 404 15.79 25.66 1.78
CA ALA A 404 14.65 24.75 1.72
C ALA A 404 15.08 23.27 1.80
N ILE A 405 16.10 22.88 1.03
CA ILE A 405 16.69 21.52 1.08
C ILE A 405 17.25 21.24 2.48
N THR A 406 18.00 22.19 3.05
CA THR A 406 18.60 22.05 4.38
C THR A 406 17.55 21.81 5.47
N GLN A 407 16.37 22.45 5.37
CA GLN A 407 15.26 22.20 6.31
C GLN A 407 14.77 20.75 6.26
N VAL A 408 14.58 20.22 5.05
CA VAL A 408 14.15 18.83 4.84
C VAL A 408 15.22 17.84 5.31
N GLU A 409 16.49 18.09 4.99
CA GLU A 409 17.62 17.24 5.41
C GLU A 409 17.76 17.18 6.94
N ARG A 410 17.54 18.29 7.65
CA ARG A 410 17.56 18.30 9.12
C ARG A 410 16.47 17.40 9.70
N PHE A 411 15.27 17.44 9.14
CA PHE A 411 14.19 16.57 9.56
C PHE A 411 14.51 15.10 9.26
N LEU A 412 15.07 14.80 8.09
CA LEU A 412 15.55 13.45 7.76
C LEU A 412 16.60 12.95 8.75
N GLN A 413 17.58 13.77 9.11
CA GLN A 413 18.60 13.44 10.11
C GLN A 413 17.99 13.22 11.51
N ARG A 414 16.92 13.96 11.85
CA ARG A 414 16.18 13.77 13.10
C ARG A 414 15.50 12.41 13.13
N LEU A 415 14.79 12.04 12.05
CA LEU A 415 14.17 10.72 11.90
C LEU A 415 15.21 9.60 12.00
N ALA A 416 16.35 9.73 11.32
CA ALA A 416 17.43 8.74 11.36
C ALA A 416 18.06 8.54 12.76
N LYS A 417 17.89 9.51 13.67
CA LYS A 417 18.39 9.45 15.05
C LYS A 417 17.30 9.08 16.06
N LEU A 418 16.04 8.97 15.63
CA LEU A 418 14.94 8.58 16.50
C LEU A 418 15.17 7.14 16.98
N LYS A 419 15.01 6.92 18.28
CA LYS A 419 15.11 5.60 18.89
C LYS A 419 13.83 5.30 19.64
N VAL A 420 13.23 4.17 19.31
CA VAL A 420 12.04 3.65 19.98
C VAL A 420 12.45 2.39 20.71
N LEU A 421 12.18 2.35 22.01
CA LEU A 421 12.60 1.25 22.88
C LEU A 421 11.35 0.61 23.48
N ASP A 422 11.16 -0.67 23.15
CA ASP A 422 10.25 -1.55 23.85
C ASP A 422 11.08 -2.52 24.71
N ARG A 423 11.01 -2.37 26.04
CA ARG A 423 11.79 -3.18 26.99
C ARG A 423 11.19 -4.58 27.22
N ALA A 424 10.01 -4.86 26.68
CA ALA A 424 9.30 -6.13 26.80
C ALA A 424 8.65 -6.48 25.44
N CYS A 425 9.44 -6.42 24.37
CA CYS A 425 8.90 -6.38 23.01
C CYS A 425 8.18 -7.64 22.55
N GLY A 426 8.39 -8.80 23.19
CA GLY A 426 7.73 -10.05 22.83
C GLY A 426 7.91 -10.36 21.34
N SER A 427 6.80 -10.44 20.59
CA SER A 427 6.77 -10.62 19.13
C SER A 427 7.31 -9.42 18.32
N GLY A 428 7.65 -8.31 18.98
CA GLY A 428 8.17 -7.10 18.35
C GLY A 428 7.10 -6.20 17.73
N ASN A 429 5.81 -6.46 17.96
CA ASN A 429 4.73 -5.80 17.22
C ASN A 429 4.73 -4.26 17.40
N PHE A 430 5.05 -3.74 18.59
CA PHE A 430 5.19 -2.30 18.83
C PHE A 430 6.32 -1.68 17.99
N LEU A 431 7.46 -2.36 17.89
CA LEU A 431 8.60 -1.88 17.12
C LEU A 431 8.33 -1.93 15.62
N TYR A 432 7.67 -3.01 15.17
CA TYR A 432 7.30 -3.20 13.77
C TYR A 432 6.31 -2.12 13.29
N VAL A 433 5.18 -1.94 13.99
CA VAL A 433 4.16 -0.93 13.64
C VAL A 433 4.71 0.50 13.72
N THR A 434 5.75 0.74 14.51
CA THR A 434 6.41 2.06 14.56
C THR A 434 7.37 2.30 13.39
N LEU A 435 7.90 1.23 12.78
CA LEU A 435 8.82 1.33 11.65
C LEU A 435 8.08 1.52 10.32
N GLU A 436 6.86 1.00 10.22
CA GLU A 436 5.93 1.17 9.10
C GLU A 436 5.42 2.62 9.00
#